data_AF-A0A7C4IUT1-F1
#
_entry.id   AF-A0A7C4IUT1-F1
#
_cell.length_a   1.000
_cell.length_b   1.000
_cell.length_c   1.000
_cell.angle_alpha   90.00
_cell.angle_beta   90.00
_cell.angle_gamma   90.00
#
_symmetry.space_group_name_H-M   'P 1'
#
loop_
_entity.id
_entity.type
_entity.pdbx_description
1 polymer ?
#
loop_
_entity_poly.entity_id
_entity_poly.type
_entity_poly.pdbx_seq_one_letter_code
_entity_poly.pdbx_strand_id
1 'polypeptide(L)'
;MLISKEIQETRSKILDFEKRIEEMHLDFQKYSQGLEPRMPDYESLERELLFFSRRRIFDLELSKQLERVLYKFQNRKRIWIRWAEDFQHGIREQASAPKSP
;
A
#
# COMPACT_ATOMS: atom_id res chain seq x y z
N MET A 1 -29.64 7.20 15.06
CA MET A 1 -28.66 6.84 16.10
C MET A 1 -27.26 7.18 15.57
N LEU A 2 -26.65 8.29 16.01
CA LEU A 2 -25.40 8.83 15.43
C LEU A 2 -24.21 7.85 15.55
N ILE A 3 -24.10 7.16 16.68
CA ILE A 3 -23.04 6.20 16.97
C ILE A 3 -23.01 5.05 15.94
N SER A 4 -24.17 4.57 15.50
CA SER A 4 -24.25 3.50 14.50
C SER A 4 -23.69 3.92 13.14
N LYS A 5 -23.84 5.21 12.77
CA LYS A 5 -23.37 5.72 11.49
C LYS A 5 -21.86 5.88 11.48
N GLU A 6 -21.28 6.44 12.53
CA GLU A 6 -19.83 6.59 12.67
C GLU A 6 -19.09 5.24 12.70
N ILE A 7 -19.66 4.25 13.39
CA ILE A 7 -19.13 2.86 13.41
C ILE A 7 -19.16 2.27 12.00
N GLN A 8 -20.25 2.45 11.27
CA GLN A 8 -20.37 1.94 9.90
C GLN A 8 -19.39 2.64 8.94
N GLU A 9 -19.21 3.95 9.06
CA GLU A 9 -18.23 4.72 8.27
C GLU A 9 -16.80 4.27 8.57
N THR A 10 -16.48 4.06 9.85
CA THR A 10 -15.17 3.55 10.29
C THR A 10 -14.90 2.18 9.70
N ARG A 11 -15.87 1.24 9.81
CA ARG A 11 -15.77 -0.09 9.21
C ARG A 11 -15.56 -0.02 7.70
N SER A 12 -16.37 0.78 7.01
CA SER A 12 -16.29 0.92 5.56
C SER A 12 -14.93 1.45 5.13
N LYS A 13 -14.38 2.41 5.88
CA LYS A 13 -13.06 2.98 5.58
C LYS A 13 -11.91 2.00 5.85
N ILE A 14 -12.00 1.17 6.90
CA ILE A 14 -11.02 0.10 7.15
C ILE A 14 -11.02 -0.93 6.01
N LEU A 15 -12.20 -1.33 5.53
CA LEU A 15 -12.33 -2.26 4.40
C LEU A 15 -11.81 -1.66 3.09
N ASP A 16 -12.04 -0.36 2.86
CA ASP A 16 -11.49 0.39 1.72
C ASP A 16 -9.95 0.34 1.73
N PHE A 17 -9.32 0.58 2.88
CA PHE A 17 -7.86 0.46 3.00
C PHE A 17 -7.37 -0.95 2.70
N GLU A 18 -8.05 -1.98 3.23
CA GLU A 18 -7.66 -3.36 2.96
C GLU A 18 -7.69 -3.69 1.47
N LYS A 19 -8.75 -3.27 0.77
CA LYS A 19 -8.89 -3.47 -0.67
C LYS A 19 -7.79 -2.74 -1.44
N ARG A 20 -7.55 -1.46 -1.12
CA ARG A 20 -6.51 -0.65 -1.77
C ARG A 20 -5.11 -1.21 -1.58
N ILE A 21 -4.82 -1.83 -0.44
CA ILE A 21 -3.54 -2.51 -0.20
C ILE A 21 -3.37 -3.69 -1.17
N GLU A 22 -4.40 -4.50 -1.39
CA GLU A 22 -4.31 -5.64 -2.31
C GLU A 22 -4.24 -5.20 -3.77
N GLU A 23 -5.01 -4.18 -4.15
CA GLU A 23 -4.93 -3.57 -5.50
C GLU A 23 -3.52 -3.00 -5.75
N MET A 24 -2.98 -2.23 -4.81
CA MET A 24 -1.62 -1.68 -4.87
C MET A 24 -0.57 -2.79 -4.99
N HIS A 25 -0.78 -3.94 -4.33
CA HIS A 25 0.14 -5.07 -4.44
C HIS A 25 0.20 -5.66 -5.85
N LEU A 26 -0.95 -5.77 -6.53
CA LEU A 26 -1.00 -6.20 -7.92
C LEU A 26 -0.35 -5.17 -8.84
N ASP A 27 -0.54 -3.88 -8.59
CA ASP A 27 0.07 -2.83 -9.40
C ASP A 27 1.60 -2.80 -9.25
N PHE A 28 2.11 -3.03 -8.03
CA PHE A 28 3.55 -3.21 -7.81
C PHE A 28 4.10 -4.46 -8.51
N GLN A 29 3.32 -5.55 -8.53
CA GLN A 29 3.71 -6.76 -9.24
C GLN A 29 3.85 -6.48 -10.74
N LYS A 30 2.86 -5.79 -11.35
CA LYS A 30 2.93 -5.39 -12.77
C LYS A 30 4.10 -4.44 -13.06
N TYR A 31 4.31 -3.44 -12.19
CA TYR A 31 5.44 -2.51 -12.30
C TYR A 31 6.79 -3.24 -12.27
N SER A 32 6.97 -4.17 -11.34
CA SER A 32 8.22 -4.95 -11.22
C SER A 32 8.49 -5.87 -12.41
N GLN A 33 7.46 -6.18 -13.19
CA GLN A 33 7.56 -6.96 -14.43
C GLN A 33 7.73 -6.06 -15.66
N GLY A 34 7.75 -4.74 -15.50
CA GLY A 34 7.80 -3.77 -16.59
C GLY A 34 6.51 -3.66 -17.39
N LEU A 35 5.39 -4.20 -16.90
CA LEU A 35 4.07 -4.11 -17.54
C LEU A 35 3.44 -2.72 -17.34
N GLU A 36 3.78 -2.06 -16.23
CA GLU A 36 3.35 -0.70 -15.92
C GLU A 36 4.57 0.22 -15.89
N PRO A 37 4.53 1.40 -16.56
CA PRO A 37 5.70 2.27 -16.69
C PRO A 37 5.97 3.10 -15.43
N ARG A 38 5.00 3.22 -14.53
CA ARG A 38 5.07 4.11 -13.37
C ARG A 38 4.97 3.34 -12.07
N MET A 39 5.83 3.71 -11.12
CA MET A 39 5.77 3.19 -9.76
C MET A 39 4.45 3.59 -9.09
N PRO A 40 3.72 2.64 -8.49
CA PRO A 40 2.49 2.96 -7.78
C PRO A 40 2.74 3.86 -6.55
N ASP A 41 1.84 4.83 -6.33
CA ASP A 41 1.96 5.84 -5.27
C ASP A 41 1.49 5.29 -3.91
N TYR A 42 2.34 4.48 -3.28
CA TYR A 42 2.09 3.95 -1.94
C TYR A 42 2.18 5.05 -0.85
N GLU A 43 2.89 6.15 -1.09
CA GLU A 43 3.11 7.21 -0.09
C GLU A 43 1.80 7.96 0.21
N SER A 44 0.97 8.16 -0.79
CA SER A 44 -0.37 8.72 -0.59
C SER A 44 -1.26 7.79 0.25
N LEU A 45 -1.24 6.48 -0.02
CA LEU A 45 -1.96 5.50 0.79
C LEU A 45 -1.43 5.45 2.23
N GLU A 46 -0.11 5.54 2.43
CA GLU A 46 0.51 5.60 3.76
C GLU A 46 0.05 6.83 4.54
N ARG A 47 0.07 8.01 3.90
CA ARG A 47 -0.37 9.27 4.52
C ARG A 47 -1.83 9.19 4.96
N GLU A 48 -2.69 8.63 4.13
CA GLU A 48 -4.10 8.42 4.47
C GLU A 48 -4.28 7.45 5.65
N LEU A 49 -3.55 6.33 5.66
CA LEU A 49 -3.58 5.35 6.76
C LEU A 49 -3.10 5.96 8.08
N LEU A 50 -2.00 6.72 8.06
CA LEU A 50 -1.46 7.40 9.23
C LEU A 50 -2.38 8.49 9.76
N PHE A 51 -3.05 9.22 8.86
CA PHE A 51 -4.04 10.21 9.26
C PHE A 51 -5.26 9.53 9.91
N PHE A 52 -5.75 8.45 9.30
CA PHE A 52 -6.90 7.71 9.82
C PHE A 52 -6.58 7.01 11.15
N SER A 53 -5.38 6.48 11.33
CA SER A 53 -4.99 5.74 12.55
C SER A 53 -4.91 6.61 13.80
N ARG A 54 -4.80 7.92 13.64
CA ARG A 54 -4.84 8.89 14.76
C ARG A 54 -6.26 9.16 15.26
N ARG A 55 -7.30 8.70 14.54
CA ARG A 55 -8.70 8.87 14.97
C ARG A 55 -8.98 7.97 16.16
N ARG A 56 -9.77 8.48 17.11
CA ARG A 56 -10.20 7.71 18.27
C ARG A 56 -11.28 6.71 17.85
N ILE A 57 -10.96 5.42 17.89
CA ILE A 57 -11.89 4.32 17.63
C ILE A 57 -12.23 3.66 18.97
N PHE A 58 -13.49 3.78 19.40
CA PHE A 58 -13.96 3.20 20.67
C PHE A 58 -14.36 1.73 20.55
N ASP A 59 -14.72 1.30 19.35
CA ASP A 59 -15.08 -0.09 19.08
C ASP A 59 -13.80 -0.94 19.02
N LEU A 60 -13.68 -1.89 19.95
CA LEU A 60 -12.50 -2.74 20.10
C LEU A 60 -12.23 -3.60 18.86
N GLU A 61 -13.29 -4.08 18.19
CA GLU A 61 -13.15 -4.92 17.01
C GLU A 61 -12.64 -4.09 15.83
N LEU A 62 -13.19 -2.89 15.62
CA LEU A 62 -12.69 -1.97 14.59
C LEU A 62 -11.26 -1.53 14.86
N SER A 63 -10.87 -1.31 16.12
CA SER A 63 -9.49 -0.99 16.49
C SER A 63 -8.53 -2.12 16.08
N LYS A 64 -8.87 -3.38 16.41
CA LYS A 64 -8.07 -4.55 16.02
C LYS A 64 -8.02 -4.75 14.50
N GLN A 65 -9.11 -4.48 13.80
CA GLN A 65 -9.13 -4.55 12.33
C GLN A 65 -8.21 -3.51 11.72
N LEU A 66 -8.21 -2.28 12.23
CA LEU A 66 -7.28 -1.24 11.79
C LEU A 66 -5.82 -1.65 12.07
N GLU A 67 -5.50 -2.19 13.24
CA GLU A 67 -4.16 -2.68 13.55
C GLU A 67 -3.69 -3.75 12.56
N ARG A 68 -4.56 -4.70 12.21
CA ARG A 68 -4.27 -5.73 11.19
C ARG A 68 -4.00 -5.11 9.83
N VAL A 69 -4.80 -4.12 9.42
CA VAL A 69 -4.61 -3.40 8.15
C VAL A 69 -3.28 -2.63 8.13
N LEU A 70 -2.93 -1.95 9.23
CA LEU A 70 -1.65 -1.24 9.36
C LEU A 70 -0.46 -2.21 9.27
N TYR A 71 -0.53 -3.33 9.99
CA TYR A 71 0.49 -4.37 9.94
C TYR A 71 0.65 -4.95 8.52
N LYS A 72 -0.48 -5.25 7.87
CA LYS A 72 -0.53 -5.72 6.48
C LYS A 72 0.12 -4.70 5.54
N PHE A 73 -0.22 -3.42 5.65
CA PHE A 73 0.39 -2.36 4.85
C PHE A 73 1.90 -2.30 5.03
N GLN A 74 2.41 -2.31 6.27
CA GLN A 74 3.85 -2.24 6.53
C GLN A 74 4.60 -3.44 5.94
N ASN A 75 4.03 -4.64 6.05
CA ASN A 75 4.61 -5.83 5.42
C ASN A 75 4.61 -5.72 3.88
N ARG A 76 3.50 -5.31 3.28
CA ARG A 76 3.38 -5.15 1.83
C ARG A 76 4.30 -4.05 1.31
N LYS A 77 4.40 -2.89 1.99
CA LYS A 77 5.31 -1.80 1.65
C LYS A 77 6.76 -2.26 1.57
N ARG A 78 7.24 -3.07 2.52
CA ARG A 78 8.59 -3.63 2.48
C ARG A 78 8.84 -4.47 1.22
N ILE A 79 7.84 -5.26 0.80
CA ILE A 79 7.90 -6.07 -0.42
C ILE A 79 7.91 -5.17 -1.66
N TRP A 80 7.02 -4.19 -1.72
CA TRP A 80 6.90 -3.25 -2.84
C TRP A 80 8.16 -2.45 -3.08
N ILE A 81 8.76 -1.91 -2.02
CA ILE A 81 10.01 -1.14 -2.10
C ILE A 81 11.12 -2.04 -2.66
N ARG A 82 11.26 -3.25 -2.11
CA ARG A 82 12.26 -4.20 -2.60
C ARG A 82 12.07 -4.53 -4.09
N TRP A 83 10.84 -4.81 -4.51
CA TRP A 83 10.55 -5.08 -5.93
C TRP A 83 10.89 -3.88 -6.81
N ALA A 84 10.60 -2.67 -6.37
CA ALA A 84 10.90 -1.45 -7.11
C ALA A 84 12.41 -1.19 -7.21
N GLU A 85 13.14 -1.41 -6.11
CA GLU A 85 14.60 -1.34 -6.08
C GLU A 85 15.21 -2.37 -7.04
N ASP A 86 14.84 -3.64 -6.92
CA ASP A 86 15.34 -4.74 -7.77
C ASP A 86 15.09 -4.43 -9.27
N PHE A 87 13.91 -3.95 -9.62
CA PHE A 87 13.56 -3.57 -10.99
C PHE A 87 14.38 -2.36 -11.50
N GLN A 88 14.51 -1.31 -10.68
CA GLN A 88 15.30 -0.13 -11.04
C GLN A 88 16.79 -0.44 -11.18
N HIS A 89 17.33 -1.32 -10.33
CA HIS A 89 18.70 -1.82 -10.44
C HIS A 89 18.91 -2.59 -11.73
N GLY A 90 18.01 -3.52 -12.08
CA GLY A 90 18.08 -4.28 -13.33
C GLY A 90 18.02 -3.40 -14.59
N ILE A 91 17.21 -2.34 -14.58
CA ILE A 91 17.19 -1.34 -15.68
C ILE A 91 18.53 -0.61 -15.79
N ARG A 92 19.12 -0.18 -14.66
CA ARG A 92 20.39 0.56 -14.66
C ARG A 92 21.54 -0.28 -15.19
N GLU A 93 21.60 -1.56 -14.82
CA GLU A 93 22.62 -2.48 -15.31
C GLU A 93 22.53 -2.65 -16.84
N GLN A 94 21.32 -2.84 -17.39
CA GLN A 94 21.11 -2.92 -18.84
C GLN A 94 21.48 -1.61 -19.57
N ALA A 95 21.18 -0.46 -18.97
CA ALA A 95 21.53 0.84 -19.56
C ALA A 95 23.05 1.11 -19.53
N SER A 96 23.77 0.53 -18.57
CA SER A 96 25.23 0.67 -18.42
C SER A 96 26.05 -0.34 -19.22
N ALA A 97 25.41 -1.34 -19.83
CA ALA A 97 26.10 -2.29 -20.69
C ALA A 97 26.68 -1.57 -21.93
N PRO A 98 27.98 -1.71 -22.24
CA PRO A 98 28.57 -1.06 -23.41
C PRO A 98 27.88 -1.60 -24.66
N LYS A 99 27.30 -0.71 -25.47
CA LYS A 99 26.85 -1.04 -26.82
C LYS A 99 28.10 -1.49 -27.58
N SER A 100 28.25 -2.80 -27.78
CA SER A 100 29.33 -3.35 -28.60
C SER A 100 29.26 -2.72 -29.99
N PRO A 101 30.42 -2.35 -30.58
CA PRO A 101 30.52 -1.69 -31.86
C PRO A 101 30.03 -2.54 -33.03
#